data_AF-A0A495VJY2-F1
#
_entry.id   AF-A0A495VJY2-F1
#
_cell.length_a   1.000
_cell.length_b   1.000
_cell.length_c   1.000
_cell.angle_alpha   90.00
_cell.angle_beta   90.00
_cell.angle_gamma   90.00
#
_symmetry.space_group_name_H-M   'P 1'
#
loop_
_entity.id
_entity.type
_entity.pdbx_description
1 polymer ?
#
loop_
_entity_poly.entity_id
_entity_poly.type
_entity_poly.pdbx_seq_one_letter_code
_entity_poly.pdbx_strand_id
1 'polypeptide(L)' 'MNLEQQRARAQQLCAEAGVSVLPYGNAWWLLGHGINRVVGELAGLSHCDLRRHPAFRR' A
#
# COMPACT_ATOMS: atom_id res chain seq x y z
N MET A 1 17.17 -7.61 7.04
CA MET A 1 15.72 -7.90 6.93
C MET A 1 15.44 -8.29 5.50
N ASN A 2 14.75 -9.41 5.27
CA ASN A 2 14.53 -9.94 3.93
C ASN A 2 13.43 -9.12 3.20
N LEU A 3 13.69 -8.67 1.97
CA LEU A 3 12.73 -7.86 1.20
C LEU A 3 11.41 -8.61 0.99
N GLU A 4 11.47 -9.93 0.80
CA GLU A 4 10.30 -10.80 0.66
C GLU A 4 9.40 -10.78 1.90
N GLN A 5 10.00 -10.82 3.09
CA GLN A 5 9.27 -10.73 4.36
C GLN A 5 8.60 -9.36 4.54
N GLN A 6 9.27 -8.29 4.10
CA GLN A 6 8.70 -6.94 4.16
C GLN A 6 7.52 -6.80 3.19
N ARG A 7 7.61 -7.36 1.97
CA ARG A 7 6.49 -7.39 1.03
C ARG A 7 5.32 -8.19 1.55
N ALA A 8 5.56 -9.38 2.11
CA ALA A 8 4.51 -10.21 2.68
C ALA A 8 3.79 -9.49 3.82
N ARG A 9 4.54 -8.84 4.71
CA ARG A 9 3.97 -8.03 5.79
C ARG A 9 3.16 -6.85 5.25
N ALA A 10 3.68 -6.13 4.25
CA ALA A 10 2.96 -5.03 3.63
C ALA A 10 1.64 -5.47 2.96
N GLN A 11 1.63 -6.63 2.31
CA GLN A 11 0.40 -7.19 1.72
C GLN A 11 -0.63 -7.54 2.80
N GLN A 12 -0.21 -8.16 3.90
CA GLN A 12 -1.09 -8.43 5.04
C GLN A 12 -1.67 -7.14 5.61
N LEU A 13 -0.84 -6.11 5.81
CA LEU A 13 -1.29 -4.80 6.27
C LEU A 13 -2.31 -4.15 5.34
N CYS A 14 -2.08 -4.24 4.02
CA CYS A 14 -3.03 -3.74 3.04
C CYS A 14 -4.36 -4.50 3.13
N ALA A 15 -4.33 -5.84 3.24
CA ALA A 15 -5.52 -6.65 3.38
C ALA A 15 -6.30 -6.33 4.67
N GLU A 16 -5.61 -6.19 5.80
CA GLU A 16 -6.22 -5.78 7.09
C GLU A 16 -6.87 -4.39 7.01
N ALA A 17 -6.28 -3.46 6.26
CA ALA A 17 -6.82 -2.14 6.02
C ALA A 17 -7.93 -2.08 4.95
N GLY A 18 -8.29 -3.21 4.32
CA GLY A 18 -9.26 -3.25 3.22
C GLY A 18 -8.75 -2.61 1.93
N VAL A 19 -7.44 -2.69 1.70
CA VAL A 19 -6.73 -2.16 0.54
C VAL A 19 -6.30 -3.31 -0.34
N SER A 20 -6.79 -3.33 -1.57
CA SER A 20 -6.35 -4.25 -2.61
C SER A 20 -5.00 -3.80 -3.18
N VAL A 21 -4.09 -4.75 -3.32
CA VAL A 21 -2.77 -4.55 -3.90
C VAL A 21 -2.76 -5.25 -5.25
N LEU A 22 -2.65 -4.47 -6.32
CA LEU A 22 -2.68 -4.95 -7.70
C LEU A 22 -1.30 -4.76 -8.35
N PRO A 23 -0.80 -5.72 -9.14
CA PRO A 23 0.41 -5.51 -9.92
C PRO A 23 0.15 -4.46 -11.02
N TYR A 24 1.04 -3.48 -11.13
CA TYR A 24 0.95 -2.38 -12.11
C TYR A 24 2.31 -2.18 -12.79
N GLY A 25 2.60 -3.05 -13.76
CA GLY A 25 3.90 -3.05 -14.46
C GLY A 25 5.05 -3.35 -13.49
N ASN A 26 5.97 -2.39 -13.33
CA ASN A 26 7.07 -2.44 -12.37
C ASN A 26 6.72 -1.85 -11.00
N ALA A 27 5.44 -1.61 -10.73
CA ALA A 27 4.93 -1.00 -9.53
C ALA A 27 3.71 -1.77 -9.02
N TRP A 28 3.16 -1.29 -7.90
CA TRP A 28 2.00 -1.84 -7.23
C TRP A 28 0.95 -0.76 -7.07
N TRP A 29 -0.27 -1.07 -7.46
CA TRP A 29 -1.40 -0.18 -7.29
C TRP A 29 -2.15 -0.56 -6.02
N LEU A 30 -2.18 0.38 -5.07
CA LEU A 30 -2.94 0.29 -3.84
C LEU A 30 -4.29 0.94 -4.05
N LEU A 31 -5.35 0.14 -3.98
CA LEU A 31 -6.72 0.55 -4.20
C LEU A 31 -7.57 0.15 -3.00
N GLY A 32 -8.18 1.11 -2.32
CA GLY A 32 -9.00 0.87 -1.15
C GLY A 32 -9.85 2.07 -0.78
N HIS A 33 -10.59 1.98 0.32
CA HIS A 33 -11.52 3.04 0.72
C HIS A 33 -10.79 4.31 1.20
N GLY A 34 -10.52 5.23 0.26
CA GLY A 34 -9.74 6.44 0.48
C GLY A 34 -8.25 6.29 0.22
N ILE A 35 -7.84 5.22 -0.48
CA ILE A 35 -6.48 5.01 -0.97
C ILE A 35 -6.57 4.69 -2.46
N ASN A 36 -5.91 5.50 -3.27
CA ASN A 36 -5.73 5.26 -4.70
C ASN A 36 -4.34 5.80 -5.08
N ARG A 37 -3.32 4.95 -4.97
CA ARG A 37 -1.94 5.35 -5.28
C ARG A 37 -1.12 4.20 -5.85
N VAL A 38 -0.20 4.53 -6.74
CA VAL A 38 0.79 3.60 -7.28
C VAL A 38 2.09 3.76 -6.49
N VAL A 39 2.69 2.65 -6.07
CA VAL A 39 3.96 2.60 -5.34
C VAL A 39 4.93 1.68 -6.07
N GLY A 40 6.20 2.08 -6.20
CA GLY A 40 7.19 1.26 -6.91
C GLY A 40 7.52 -0.05 -6.19
N GLU A 41 7.45 -0.07 -4.86
CA GLU A 41 7.85 -1.22 -4.04
C GLU A 41 6.98 -1.30 -2.78
N LEU A 42 6.61 -2.52 -2.38
CA LEU A 42 5.84 -2.78 -1.15
C LEU A 42 6.75 -2.98 0.06
N ALA A 43 8.01 -3.35 -0.17
CA ALA A 43 8.99 -3.49 0.90
C ALA A 43 9.22 -2.13 1.59
N GLY A 44 8.94 -2.06 2.89
CA GLY A 44 9.03 -0.83 3.69
C GLY A 44 7.72 -0.07 3.84
N LEU A 45 6.65 -0.51 3.16
CA LEU A 45 5.32 0.08 3.31
C LEU A 45 4.83 -0.09 4.76
N SER A 46 4.51 1.02 5.42
CA SER A 46 4.01 1.03 6.79
C SER A 46 2.58 1.53 6.86
N HIS A 47 1.92 1.29 8.00
CA HIS A 47 0.56 1.80 8.26
C HIS A 47 0.42 3.31 8.01
N CYS A 48 1.49 4.10 8.22
CA CYS A 48 1.49 5.53 7.92
C CYS A 48 1.28 5.84 6.44
N ASP A 49 1.86 5.04 5.54
CA ASP A 49 1.70 5.20 4.08
C ASP A 49 0.31 4.80 3.58
N LEU A 50 -0.36 3.94 4.36
CA LEU A 50 -1.73 3.49 4.17
C LEU A 50 -2.75 4.39 4.87
N ARG A 51 -2.33 5.39 5.66
CA ARG A 51 -3.31 6.34 6.19
C ARG A 51 -3.88 7.13 5.03
N ARG A 52 -5.19 7.32 5.05
CA ARG A 52 -5.85 8.37 4.27
C ARG A 52 -5.05 9.64 4.46
N HIS A 53 -4.38 10.09 3.40
CA HIS A 53 -4.09 11.49 3.32
C HIS A 53 -5.46 12.16 3.36
N PRO A 54 -5.77 13.02 4.34
CA PRO A 54 -7.00 13.78 4.28
C PRO A 54 -6.96 14.50 2.94
N ALA A 55 -7.85 14.08 2.03
CA ALA A 55 -8.02 14.74 0.76
C ALA A 55 -8.12 16.22 1.10
N PHE A 56 -7.21 17.00 0.54
CA PHE A 56 -7.09 18.42 0.79
C PHE A 56 -8.48 19.03 0.66
N ARG A 57 -9.12 19.31 1.80
CA ARG A 57 -10.43 19.96 1.84
C ARG A 57 -10.20 21.36 1.28
N ARG A 58 -10.65 21.59 0.06
CA ARG A 58 -10.83 22.94 -0.49
C ARG A 58 -12.23 23.43 -0.17
#